data_AF-A0A519E274-F1
#
_entry.id   AF-A0A519E274-F1
#
_cell.length_a   1.000
_cell.length_b   1.000
_cell.length_c   1.000
_cell.angle_alpha   90.00
_cell.angle_beta   90.00
_cell.angle_gamma   90.00
#
_symmetry.space_group_name_H-M   'P 1'
#
loop_
_entity.id
_entity.type
_entity.pdbx_description
1 polymer ?
#
loop_
_entity_poly.entity_id
_entity_poly.type
_entity_poly.pdbx_seq_one_letter_code
_entity_poly.pdbx_strand_id
1 'polypeptide(L)' 'MFSRNHIQMSESLMDLIQRSAREDGIRDSEVMIRALAMYFTFRQEVRSGLVLGLIDPEHQHQLKQAFDVF' A
#
# COMPACT_ATOMS: atom_id res chain seq x y z
N MET A 1 -7.45 -22.54 -18.00
CA MET A 1 -6.96 -21.48 -18.91
C MET A 1 -7.17 -20.15 -18.21
N PHE A 2 -6.09 -19.46 -17.80
CA PHE A 2 -6.21 -18.13 -17.19
C PHE A 2 -6.32 -17.08 -18.30
N SER A 3 -7.48 -16.43 -18.39
CA SER A 3 -7.67 -15.27 -19.25
C SER A 3 -6.72 -14.17 -18.80
N ARG A 4 -5.81 -13.73 -19.67
CA ARG A 4 -5.03 -12.50 -19.46
C ARG A 4 -6.00 -11.34 -19.63
N ASN A 5 -6.63 -10.93 -18.53
CA ASN A 5 -7.40 -9.69 -18.50
C ASN A 5 -6.45 -8.54 -18.82
N HIS A 6 -6.65 -7.91 -19.98
CA HIS A 6 -5.97 -6.67 -20.31
C HIS A 6 -6.52 -5.61 -19.36
N ILE A 7 -5.73 -5.25 -18.35
CA ILE A 7 -6.07 -4.11 -17.49
C ILE A 7 -5.78 -2.87 -18.33
N GLN A 8 -6.83 -2.15 -18.71
CA GLN A 8 -6.69 -0.85 -19.38
C GLN A 8 -6.30 0.18 -18.33
N MET A 9 -4.99 0.40 -18.15
CA MET A 9 -4.45 1.40 -17.24
C MET A 9 -4.51 2.78 -17.89
N SER A 10 -4.84 3.81 -17.12
CA SER A 10 -4.71 5.19 -17.59
C SER A 10 -3.24 5.51 -17.83
N GLU A 11 -2.97 6.38 -18.81
CA GLU A 11 -1.60 6.85 -19.11
C GLU A 11 -0.94 7.43 -17.86
N SER A 12 -1.70 8.19 -17.04
CA SER A 12 -1.24 8.73 -15.77
C SER A 12 -0.78 7.69 -14.76
N LEU A 13 -1.37 6.50 -14.73
CA LEU A 13 -0.98 5.43 -13.80
C LEU A 13 0.28 4.72 -14.29
N MET A 14 0.40 4.53 -15.60
CA MET A 14 1.61 3.95 -16.20
C MET A 14 2.83 4.84 -15.99
N ASP A 15 2.66 6.16 -16.10
CA ASP A 15 3.74 7.12 -15.83
C ASP A 15 4.23 7.03 -14.38
N LEU A 16 3.31 6.89 -13.42
CA LEU A 16 3.65 6.69 -12.01
C LEU A 16 4.40 5.36 -11.79
N ILE A 17 3.93 4.27 -12.39
CA ILE A 17 4.59 2.96 -12.28
C ILE A 17 6.02 3.01 -12.83
N GLN A 18 6.21 3.58 -14.02
CA GLN A 18 7.52 3.68 -14.65
C GLN A 18 8.46 4.62 -13.91
N ARG A 19 7.92 5.70 -13.32
CA ARG A 19 8.70 6.59 -12.46
C ARG A 19 9.18 5.85 -11.21
N SER A 20 8.29 5.18 -10.48
CA SER A 20 8.66 4.42 -9.27
C SER A 20 9.63 3.29 -9.59
N ALA A 21 9.43 2.57 -10.70
CA ALA A 21 10.35 1.52 -11.15
C ALA A 21 11.78 2.05 -11.38
N ARG A 22 11.90 3.25 -11.99
CA ARG A 22 13.19 3.92 -12.19
C ARG A 22 13.82 4.40 -10.89
N GLU A 23 13.04 4.99 -9.99
CA GLU A 23 13.51 5.49 -8.69
C GLU A 23 14.02 4.34 -7.81
N ASP A 24 13.34 3.19 -7.83
CA ASP A 24 13.65 2.02 -7.00
C ASP A 24 14.62 1.02 -7.67
N GLY A 25 14.95 1.21 -8.95
CA GLY A 25 15.80 0.28 -9.71
C GLY A 25 15.17 -1.11 -9.91
N ILE A 26 13.85 -1.19 -10.01
CA ILE A 26 13.09 -2.44 -10.17
C ILE A 26 12.28 -2.45 -11.47
N ARG A 27 11.63 -3.57 -11.78
CA ARG A 27 10.77 -3.71 -12.97
C ARG A 27 9.38 -3.15 -12.69
N ASP A 28 8.71 -2.61 -13.69
CA ASP A 28 7.30 -2.17 -13.62
C ASP A 28 6.37 -3.24 -13.04
N SER A 29 6.59 -4.50 -13.41
CA SER A 29 5.82 -5.64 -12.88
C SER A 29 5.96 -5.80 -11.36
N GLU A 30 7.14 -5.51 -10.83
CA GLU A 30 7.42 -5.57 -9.38
C GLU A 30 6.67 -4.45 -8.64
N VAL A 31 6.66 -3.24 -9.20
CA VAL A 31 5.88 -2.11 -8.68
C VAL A 31 4.39 -2.47 -8.62
N MET A 32 3.86 -3.04 -9.70
CA MET A 32 2.45 -3.47 -9.74
C MET A 32 2.14 -4.56 -8.71
N ILE A 33 3.01 -5.57 -8.56
CA ILE A 33 2.85 -6.63 -7.57
C ILE A 33 2.84 -6.07 -6.14
N ARG A 34 3.76 -5.15 -5.83
CA ARG A 34 3.83 -4.49 -4.52
C ARG A 34 2.60 -3.65 -4.24
N ALA A 35 2.13 -2.87 -5.23
CA ALA A 35 0.92 -2.08 -5.11
C ALA A 35 -0.33 -2.95 -4.84
N LEU A 36 -0.46 -4.08 -5.54
CA LEU A 36 -1.55 -5.04 -5.32
C LEU A 36 -1.47 -5.68 -3.93
N ALA A 37 -0.29 -6.15 -3.52
CA ALA A 37 -0.07 -6.72 -2.20
C ALA A 37 -0.48 -5.73 -1.09
N MET A 38 0.01 -4.49 -1.21
CA MET A 38 -0.31 -3.40 -0.30
C MET A 38 -1.83 -3.14 -0.23
N TYR A 39 -2.51 -3.02 -1.38
CA TYR A 39 -3.97 -2.83 -1.42
C TYR A 39 -4.73 -3.93 -0.67
N PHE A 40 -4.38 -5.20 -0.88
CA PHE A 40 -5.07 -6.31 -0.22
C PHE A 40 -4.74 -6.39 1.27
N THR A 41 -3.50 -6.10 1.68
CA THR A 41 -3.12 -5.97 3.08
C THR A 41 -3.92 -4.88 3.76
N PHE A 42 -3.92 -3.65 3.21
CA PHE A 42 -4.71 -2.54 3.76
C PHE A 42 -6.19 -2.89 3.88
N ARG A 43 -6.76 -3.52 2.85
CA ARG A 43 -8.17 -3.94 2.87
C ARG A 43 -8.45 -5.00 3.95
N GLN A 44 -7.51 -5.90 4.20
CA GLN A 44 -7.64 -6.92 5.25
C GLN A 44 -7.58 -6.28 6.64
N GLU A 45 -6.61 -5.41 6.89
CA GLU A 45 -6.43 -4.70 8.17
C GLU A 45 -7.65 -3.83 8.51
N VAL A 46 -8.17 -3.07 7.54
CA VAL A 46 -9.39 -2.28 7.74
C VAL A 46 -10.59 -3.17 8.09
N ARG A 47 -10.71 -4.36 7.47
CA ARG A 47 -11.81 -5.30 7.76
C ARG A 47 -11.68 -6.00 9.11
N SER A 48 -10.46 -6.24 9.58
CA SER A 48 -10.22 -6.84 10.90
C SER A 48 -10.36 -5.83 12.04
N GLY A 49 -10.60 -4.55 11.74
CA GLY A 49 -10.62 -3.47 12.73
C GLY A 49 -9.23 -3.10 13.24
N LEU A 50 -8.18 -3.59 12.58
CA LEU A 50 -6.80 -3.18 12.84
C LEU A 50 -6.54 -1.88 12.09
N VAL A 51 -6.43 -0.77 12.82
CA VAL A 51 -6.04 0.51 12.23
C VAL A 51 -4.52 0.50 12.08
N LEU A 52 -4.03 0.42 10.83
CA LEU A 52 -2.65 0.75 10.49
C LEU A 52 -2.43 2.25 10.72
N GLY A 53 -2.11 2.64 11.94
CA GLY A 53 -1.60 3.96 12.26
C GLY A 53 -0.10 4.01 12.01
N LEU A 54 0.36 4.99 11.22
CA LEU A 54 1.75 5.40 11.29
C LEU A 54 1.92 6.15 12.61
N ILE A 55 2.56 5.51 13.58
CA ILE A 55 2.97 6.19 14.80
C ILE A 55 4.28 6.90 14.47
N ASP A 56 4.23 8.23 14.45
CA ASP A 56 5.46 9.02 14.48
C ASP A 56 6.25 8.64 15.73
N PRO A 57 7.52 8.17 15.61
CA PRO A 57 8.32 7.73 16.75
C PRO A 57 8.38 8.74 17.89
N GLU A 58 8.37 10.04 17.58
CA GLU A 58 8.38 11.13 18.57
C GLU A 58 7.06 11.25 19.36
N HIS A 59 5.97 10.71 18.82
CA HIS A 59 4.61 10.82 19.37
C HIS A 59 4.07 9.49 19.93
N GLN A 60 4.88 8.42 19.95
CA GLN A 60 4.49 7.09 20.40
C GLN A 60 3.99 7.03 21.86
N HIS A 61 4.53 7.88 22.73
CA HIS A 61 4.12 7.93 24.15
C HIS A 61 2.70 8.49 24.36
N GLN A 62 2.19 9.32 23.45
CA GLN A 62 0.86 9.92 23.55
C GLN A 62 -0.26 8.93 23.19
N LEU A 63 0.02 7.97 22.31
CA LEU A 63 -0.95 6.96 21.91
C LEU A 63 -1.26 5.95 23.01
N LYS A 64 -0.28 5.55 23.83
CA LYS A 64 -0.52 4.64 24.97
C LYS A 64 -1.58 5.20 25.92
N GLN A 65 -1.54 6.50 26.19
CA GLN A 65 -2.51 7.16 27.08
C GLN A 65 -3.92 7.23 26.49
N ALA A 66 -4.06 7.30 25.16
CA ALA A 66 -5.37 7.34 24.50
C ALA A 66 -6.06 5.97 24.44
N PHE A 67 -5.29 4.88 24.41
CA PHE A 67 -5.83 3.51 24.38
C PHE A 67 -6.08 2.92 25.78
N ASP A 68 -5.43 3.43 26.84
CA ASP A 68 -5.70 3.01 28.23
C ASP A 68 -7.04 3.56 28.80
N VAL A 69 -7.80 4.34 28.02
CA VAL A 69 -9.09 4.95 28.42
C VAL A 69 -10.31 4.17 27.87
N PHE A 70 -10.09 3.14 27.05
CA PHE A 70 -11.13 2.22 26.58
C PHE A 70 -11.03 0.86 27.26
#